data_AF-A0A7S0BFD4-F1
#
_entry.id   AF-A0A7S0BFD4-F1
#
_cell.length_a   1.000
_cell.length_b   1.000
_cell.length_c   1.000
_cell.angle_alpha   90.00
_cell.angle_beta   90.00
_cell.angle_gamma   90.00
#
_symmetry.space_group_name_H-M   'P 1'
#
loop_
_entity.id
_entity.type
_entity.pdbx_description
1 polymer ?
#
loop_
_entity_poly.entity_id
_entity_poly.type
_entity_poly.pdbx_seq_one_letter_code
_entity_poly.pdbx_strand_id
1 'polypeptide(L)'
;MDDDILPSEIVAELVDFLMRNCSDRIEDILAEVDESRHYGCEVSVEQLLLSSHLVGIRVLNTPDEVLPSLQQALDEVQSNMCEDLDGEQQRLSVKRNSHARLYNLPKESKQVKQNASMLRSADINTLISINVTIVRVGAVMIREVLREYECV
;
A
#
# COMPACT_ATOMS: atom_id res chain seq x y z
N MET A 1 -17.58 -12.50 -16.54
CA MET A 1 -18.46 -11.77 -15.61
C MET A 1 -17.69 -10.53 -15.28
N ASP A 2 -17.96 -9.51 -16.07
CA ASP A 2 -17.34 -8.19 -16.00
C ASP A 2 -17.99 -7.44 -14.82
N ASP A 3 -17.44 -7.63 -13.62
CA ASP A 3 -17.62 -6.68 -12.52
C ASP A 3 -16.50 -5.63 -12.65
N ASP A 4 -16.66 -4.76 -13.65
CA ASP A 4 -15.80 -3.58 -13.83
C ASP A 4 -16.18 -2.52 -12.79
N ILE A 5 -15.67 -2.70 -11.57
CA ILE A 5 -15.61 -1.61 -10.59
C ILE A 5 -14.77 -0.49 -11.20
N LEU A 6 -15.30 0.73 -11.19
CA LEU A 6 -14.56 1.89 -11.65
C LEU A 6 -13.37 2.15 -10.70
N PRO A 7 -12.20 2.62 -11.20
CA PRO A 7 -11.07 2.94 -10.34
C PRO A 7 -11.41 3.90 -9.18
N SER A 8 -12.35 4.82 -9.40
CA SER A 8 -12.85 5.75 -8.37
C SER A 8 -13.60 5.06 -7.23
N GLU A 9 -14.34 3.99 -7.52
CA GLU A 9 -15.06 3.22 -6.51
C GLU A 9 -14.08 2.40 -5.65
N ILE A 10 -13.02 1.86 -6.28
CA ILE A 10 -11.92 1.19 -5.57
C ILE A 10 -11.25 2.15 -4.58
N VAL A 11 -10.93 3.38 -5.01
CA VAL A 11 -10.32 4.40 -4.14
C VAL A 11 -11.24 4.71 -2.96
N ALA A 12 -12.53 4.95 -3.19
CA ALA A 12 -13.49 5.24 -2.12
C ALA A 12 -13.58 4.11 -1.08
N GLU A 13 -13.64 2.86 -1.52
CA GLU A 13 -13.64 1.71 -0.60
C GLU A 13 -12.32 1.59 0.19
N LEU A 14 -11.19 1.90 -0.45
CA LEU A 14 -9.89 1.89 0.20
C LEU A 14 -9.74 3.03 1.22
N VAL A 15 -10.26 4.22 0.93
CA VAL A 15 -10.32 5.34 1.87
C VAL A 15 -11.10 4.94 3.12
N ASP A 16 -12.30 4.39 2.93
CA ASP A 16 -13.14 3.87 4.01
C ASP A 16 -12.42 2.80 4.84
N PHE A 17 -11.71 1.89 4.18
CA PHE A 17 -10.93 0.85 4.84
C PHE A 17 -9.78 1.41 5.67
N LEU A 18 -9.00 2.34 5.09
CA LEU A 18 -7.85 2.96 5.75
C LEU A 18 -8.29 3.79 6.96
N MET A 19 -9.36 4.57 6.85
CA MET A 19 -9.92 5.32 7.98
C MET A 19 -10.34 4.40 9.14
N ARG A 20 -10.96 3.24 8.83
CA ARG A 20 -11.46 2.34 9.89
C ARG A 20 -10.37 1.52 10.56
N ASN A 21 -9.31 1.15 9.85
CA ASN A 21 -8.33 0.17 10.32
C ASN A 21 -6.92 0.73 10.49
N CYS A 22 -6.64 1.91 9.94
CA CYS A 22 -5.30 2.49 9.86
C CYS A 22 -5.21 3.92 10.41
N SER A 23 -6.32 4.52 10.89
CA SER A 23 -6.36 5.91 11.39
C SER A 23 -5.20 6.23 12.34
N ASP A 24 -5.04 5.44 13.39
CA ASP A 24 -4.08 5.72 14.46
C ASP A 24 -2.64 5.75 13.92
N ARG A 25 -2.34 4.84 12.99
CA ARG A 25 -1.02 4.75 12.36
C ARG A 25 -0.77 5.87 11.37
N ILE A 26 -1.81 6.34 10.69
CA ILE A 26 -1.71 7.47 9.78
C ILE A 26 -1.53 8.75 10.60
N GLU A 27 -2.25 8.91 11.71
CA GLU A 27 -2.08 10.02 12.65
C GLU A 27 -0.66 10.07 13.22
N ASP A 28 -0.11 8.93 13.63
CA ASP A 28 1.30 8.83 14.06
C ASP A 28 2.26 9.33 12.97
N ILE A 29 2.02 8.97 11.70
CA ILE A 29 2.82 9.44 10.55
C ILE A 29 2.67 10.96 10.35
N LEU A 30 1.46 11.49 10.47
CA LEU A 30 1.19 12.93 10.29
C LEU A 30 1.82 13.79 11.39
N ALA A 31 1.93 13.24 12.60
CA ALA A 31 2.53 13.90 13.76
C ALA A 31 4.08 13.93 13.74
N GLU A 32 4.72 13.18 12.85
CA GLU A 32 6.17 13.18 12.72
C GLU A 32 6.72 14.54 12.27
N VAL A 33 7.91 14.91 12.74
CA VAL A 33 8.48 16.24 12.46
C VAL A 33 9.11 16.30 11.07
N ASP A 34 9.71 15.20 10.61
CA ASP A 34 10.46 15.17 9.35
C ASP A 34 9.53 14.89 8.16
N GLU A 35 9.37 15.86 7.27
CA GLU A 35 8.58 15.74 6.05
C GLU A 35 9.32 15.04 4.90
N SER A 36 10.66 14.96 4.97
CA SER A 36 11.51 14.38 3.91
C SER A 36 11.68 12.87 4.05
N ARG A 37 11.47 12.33 5.26
CA ARG A 37 11.59 10.91 5.56
C ARG A 37 10.50 10.09 4.87
N HIS A 38 10.85 8.85 4.51
CA HIS A 38 9.88 7.88 4.01
C HIS A 38 9.18 7.13 5.15
N TYR A 39 7.85 7.09 5.11
CA TYR A 39 7.01 6.41 6.08
C TYR A 39 6.28 5.22 5.43
N GLY A 40 6.00 4.19 6.21
CA GLY A 40 5.25 3.02 5.76
C GLY A 40 3.96 2.88 6.54
N CYS A 41 2.82 2.83 5.86
CA CYS A 41 1.53 2.50 6.46
C CYS A 41 1.20 1.04 6.13
N GLU A 42 1.19 0.18 7.15
CA GLU A 42 0.97 -1.26 6.96
C GLU A 42 -0.51 -1.57 6.71
N VAL A 43 -0.82 -2.32 5.66
CA VAL A 43 -2.19 -2.64 5.23
C VAL A 43 -2.35 -4.16 5.20
N SER A 44 -3.22 -4.70 6.05
CA SER A 44 -3.45 -6.14 6.14
C SER A 44 -4.33 -6.61 4.99
N VAL A 45 -3.81 -7.47 4.13
CA VAL A 45 -4.55 -8.04 3.00
C VAL A 45 -5.68 -8.94 3.49
N GLU A 46 -5.46 -9.69 4.57
CA GLU A 46 -6.50 -10.50 5.21
C GLU A 46 -7.68 -9.65 5.70
N GLN A 47 -7.42 -8.52 6.36
CA GLN A 47 -8.49 -7.61 6.80
C GLN A 47 -9.21 -6.97 5.61
N LEU A 48 -8.46 -6.58 4.58
CA LEU A 48 -9.02 -6.00 3.37
C LEU A 48 -9.97 -6.98 2.67
N LEU A 49 -9.61 -8.27 2.59
CA LEU A 49 -10.47 -9.32 2.03
C LEU A 49 -11.76 -9.53 2.83
N LEU A 50 -11.73 -9.28 4.15
CA LEU A 50 -12.90 -9.38 5.01
C LEU A 50 -13.82 -8.17 4.89
N SER A 51 -13.26 -6.97 4.71
CA SER A 51 -14.03 -5.72 4.60
C SER A 51 -14.55 -5.45 3.19
N SER A 52 -13.71 -5.66 2.18
CA SER A 52 -14.04 -5.55 0.76
C SER A 52 -13.43 -6.74 0.02
N HIS A 53 -14.26 -7.76 -0.14
CA HIS A 53 -13.84 -9.01 -0.77
C HIS A 53 -13.34 -8.78 -2.22
N LEU A 54 -14.03 -7.94 -2.97
CA LEU A 54 -13.76 -7.72 -4.39
C LEU A 54 -12.45 -6.94 -4.59
N VAL A 55 -12.22 -5.87 -3.82
CA VAL A 55 -10.95 -5.13 -3.82
C VAL A 55 -9.82 -6.02 -3.33
N GLY A 56 -10.03 -6.78 -2.26
CA GLY A 56 -9.03 -7.72 -1.75
C GLY A 56 -8.63 -8.80 -2.77
N ILE A 57 -9.57 -9.33 -3.55
CA ILE A 57 -9.27 -10.27 -4.64
C ILE A 57 -8.46 -9.60 -5.75
N ARG A 58 -8.79 -8.35 -6.13
CA ARG A 58 -8.02 -7.60 -7.13
C ARG A 58 -6.60 -7.32 -6.65
N VAL A 59 -6.41 -6.97 -5.38
CA VAL A 59 -5.06 -6.82 -4.78
C VAL A 59 -4.22 -8.09 -4.95
N LEU A 60 -4.82 -9.27 -4.82
CA LEU A 60 -4.10 -10.54 -4.97
C LEU A 60 -3.77 -10.89 -6.43
N ASN A 61 -4.64 -10.56 -7.39
CA ASN A 61 -4.55 -11.05 -8.77
C ASN A 61 -4.07 -10.00 -9.78
N THR A 62 -4.34 -8.72 -9.53
CA THR A 62 -3.95 -7.57 -10.36
C THR A 62 -3.41 -6.41 -9.49
N PRO A 63 -2.36 -6.64 -8.68
CA PRO A 63 -1.80 -5.62 -7.79
C PRO A 63 -1.37 -4.34 -8.52
N ASP A 64 -0.90 -4.44 -9.77
CA ASP A 64 -0.48 -3.28 -10.57
C ASP A 64 -1.62 -2.27 -10.81
N GLU A 65 -2.88 -2.72 -10.80
CA GLU A 65 -4.05 -1.85 -10.95
C GLU A 65 -4.47 -1.21 -9.62
N VAL A 66 -4.33 -1.94 -8.51
CA VAL A 66 -4.88 -1.53 -7.22
C VAL A 66 -3.87 -0.77 -6.36
N LEU A 67 -2.57 -1.07 -6.48
CA LEU A 67 -1.53 -0.40 -5.69
C LEU A 67 -1.49 1.13 -5.92
N PRO A 68 -1.66 1.66 -7.15
CA PRO A 68 -1.79 3.10 -7.36
C PRO A 68 -3.03 3.69 -6.67
N SER A 69 -4.18 3.01 -6.76
CA SER A 69 -5.41 3.43 -6.06
C SER A 69 -5.27 3.39 -4.54
N LEU A 70 -4.52 2.43 -4.01
CA LEU A 70 -4.22 2.35 -2.58
C LEU A 70 -3.32 3.50 -2.12
N GLN A 71 -2.34 3.88 -2.92
CA GLN A 71 -1.51 5.05 -2.63
C GLN A 71 -2.35 6.34 -2.68
N GLN A 72 -3.19 6.50 -3.71
CA GLN A 72 -4.11 7.63 -3.81
C GLN A 72 -5.04 7.71 -2.60
N ALA A 73 -5.63 6.60 -2.17
CA ALA A 73 -6.49 6.55 -0.99
C ALA A 73 -5.74 6.97 0.29
N LEU A 74 -4.46 6.61 0.43
CA LEU A 74 -3.63 7.04 1.56
C LEU A 74 -3.38 8.56 1.52
N ASP A 75 -3.16 9.13 0.35
CA ASP A 75 -2.97 10.58 0.18
C ASP A 75 -4.27 11.36 0.50
N GLU A 76 -5.42 10.83 0.07
CA GLU A 76 -6.74 11.38 0.39
C GLU A 76 -7.04 11.32 1.89
N VAL A 77 -6.78 10.18 2.54
CA VAL A 77 -6.97 10.02 3.99
C VAL A 77 -6.09 10.99 4.78
N GLN A 78 -4.81 11.12 4.42
CA GLN A 78 -3.92 12.09 5.08
C GLN A 78 -4.43 13.53 4.96
N SER A 79 -4.91 13.90 3.78
CA SER A 79 -5.43 15.25 3.52
C SER A 79 -6.67 15.51 4.36
N ASN A 80 -7.63 14.58 4.37
CA ASN A 80 -8.86 14.67 5.18
C ASN A 80 -8.55 14.77 6.69
N MET A 81 -7.65 13.92 7.20
CA MET A 81 -7.30 13.93 8.62
C MET A 81 -6.58 15.22 9.03
N CYS A 82 -5.72 15.79 8.18
CA CYS A 82 -5.12 17.09 8.44
C CYS A 82 -6.17 18.23 8.47
N GLU A 83 -7.13 18.23 7.54
CA GLU A 83 -8.20 19.23 7.52
C GLU A 83 -9.12 19.15 8.75
N ASP A 84 -9.44 17.94 9.21
CA ASP A 84 -10.29 17.72 10.38
C ASP A 84 -9.60 18.12 11.70
N LEU A 85 -8.28 17.94 11.79
CA LEU A 85 -7.49 18.12 13.01
C LEU A 85 -6.77 19.47 13.11
N ASP A 86 -6.80 20.31 12.08
CA ASP A 86 -6.21 21.66 12.06
C ASP A 86 -6.75 22.59 13.19
N GLY A 87 -7.85 22.21 13.85
CA GLY A 87 -8.40 22.88 15.04
C GLY A 87 -7.75 22.50 16.37
N GLU A 88 -7.06 21.35 16.45
CA GLU A 88 -6.37 20.87 17.64
C GLU A 88 -4.89 21.27 17.56
N GLN A 89 -4.28 21.69 18.68
CA GLN A 89 -2.97 22.37 18.73
C GLN A 89 -1.77 21.47 18.38
N GLN A 90 -1.99 20.34 17.70
CA GLN A 90 -0.97 19.43 17.17
C GLN A 90 -0.50 19.89 15.79
N ARG A 91 0.83 19.93 15.61
CA ARG A 91 1.43 20.18 14.30
C ARG A 91 1.35 18.92 13.46
N LEU A 92 0.22 18.73 12.78
CA LEU A 92 0.06 17.67 11.79
C LEU A 92 0.44 18.21 10.40
N SER A 93 1.02 17.35 9.58
CA SER A 93 1.40 17.71 8.21
C SER A 93 1.34 16.49 7.29
N VAL A 94 0.77 16.69 6.10
CA VAL A 94 0.68 15.63 5.08
C VAL A 94 2.08 15.16 4.67
N LYS A 95 2.33 13.85 4.75
CA LYS A 95 3.63 13.26 4.43
C LYS A 95 3.65 12.72 3.01
N ARG A 96 4.26 13.48 2.08
CA ARG A 96 4.37 13.10 0.66
C ARG A 96 5.14 11.80 0.41
N ASN A 97 6.03 11.44 1.33
CA ASN A 97 6.84 10.23 1.23
C ASN A 97 6.26 9.07 2.07
N SER A 98 4.93 9.01 2.27
CA SER A 98 4.25 7.87 2.88
C SER A 98 3.90 6.80 1.83
N HIS A 99 4.02 5.53 2.20
CA HIS A 99 3.83 4.40 1.29
C HIS A 99 2.92 3.37 1.94
N ALA A 100 1.83 2.97 1.26
CA ALA A 100 1.03 1.84 1.69
C ALA A 100 1.79 0.52 1.49
N ARG A 101 1.88 -0.31 2.53
CA ARG A 101 2.66 -1.56 2.53
C ARG A 101 1.77 -2.74 2.89
N LEU A 102 1.48 -3.57 1.89
CA LEU A 102 0.67 -4.77 2.07
C LEU A 102 1.40 -5.81 2.91
N TYR A 103 0.68 -6.43 3.86
CA TYR A 103 1.19 -7.54 4.65
C TYR A 103 0.08 -8.55 4.97
N ASN A 104 0.47 -9.67 5.59
CA ASN A 104 -0.43 -10.71 6.10
C ASN A 104 -1.41 -11.24 5.05
N LEU A 105 -0.87 -11.89 4.00
CA LEU A 105 -1.69 -12.63 3.05
C LEU A 105 -2.34 -13.85 3.74
N PRO A 106 -3.58 -14.22 3.38
CA PRO A 106 -4.23 -15.40 3.94
C PRO A 106 -3.38 -16.67 3.75
N LYS A 107 -3.11 -17.39 4.84
CA LYS A 107 -2.17 -18.51 4.89
C LYS A 107 -2.50 -19.68 3.96
N GLU A 108 -3.80 -19.88 3.70
CA GLU A 108 -4.32 -20.97 2.87
C GLU A 108 -4.51 -20.57 1.40
N SER A 109 -4.09 -19.36 1.03
CA SER A 109 -4.21 -18.86 -0.35
C SER A 109 -3.19 -19.51 -1.29
N LYS A 110 -3.54 -19.62 -2.57
CA LYS A 110 -2.64 -20.11 -3.63
C LYS A 110 -1.39 -19.23 -3.79
N GLN A 111 -1.47 -18.00 -3.29
CA GLN A 111 -0.47 -16.96 -3.30
C GLN A 111 0.64 -17.21 -2.25
N VAL A 112 0.41 -18.06 -1.25
CA VAL A 112 1.44 -18.43 -0.26
C VAL A 112 2.26 -19.63 -0.77
N LYS A 113 3.54 -19.39 -1.01
CA LYS A 113 4.52 -20.38 -1.49
C LYS A 113 5.43 -20.80 -0.35
N GLN A 114 5.54 -22.11 -0.12
CA GLN A 114 6.36 -22.65 0.97
C GLN A 114 7.86 -22.52 0.70
N ASN A 115 8.27 -22.43 -0.56
CA ASN A 115 9.66 -22.25 -0.96
C ASN A 115 9.75 -21.68 -2.39
N ALA A 116 10.94 -21.20 -2.77
CA ALA A 116 11.20 -20.61 -4.09
C ALA A 116 10.94 -21.59 -5.26
N SER A 117 11.08 -22.90 -5.05
CA SER A 117 10.84 -23.90 -6.11
C SER A 117 9.36 -24.07 -6.48
N MET A 118 8.44 -23.50 -5.70
CA MET A 118 6.99 -23.53 -5.98
C MET A 118 6.52 -22.40 -6.91
N LEU A 119 7.41 -21.48 -7.31
CA LEU A 119 7.07 -20.42 -8.26
C LEU A 119 6.75 -20.99 -9.64
N ARG A 120 5.70 -20.48 -10.27
CA ARG A 120 5.20 -20.92 -11.58
C ARG A 120 4.92 -19.71 -12.47
N SER A 121 4.82 -19.93 -13.77
CA SER A 121 4.40 -18.89 -14.73
C SER A 121 3.02 -18.32 -14.43
N ALA A 122 2.16 -19.05 -13.71
CA ALA A 122 0.86 -18.58 -13.25
C ALA A 122 0.95 -17.51 -12.15
N ASP A 123 2.11 -17.33 -11.51
CA ASP A 123 2.31 -16.33 -10.45
C ASP A 123 2.73 -14.95 -11.02
N ILE A 124 2.92 -14.84 -12.34
CA ILE A 124 3.27 -13.59 -13.01
C ILE A 124 2.16 -12.56 -12.77
N ASN A 125 2.57 -11.34 -12.41
CA ASN A 125 1.68 -10.20 -12.12
C ASN A 125 0.64 -10.48 -11.01
N THR A 126 0.95 -11.39 -10.08
CA THR A 126 0.12 -11.63 -8.89
C THR A 126 0.91 -11.30 -7.63
N LEU A 127 0.19 -10.97 -6.55
CA LEU A 127 0.81 -10.79 -5.25
C LEU A 127 1.04 -12.15 -4.61
N ILE A 128 2.28 -12.43 -4.20
CA ILE A 128 2.66 -13.70 -3.57
C ILE A 128 3.40 -13.47 -2.25
N SER A 129 3.30 -14.44 -1.35
CA SER A 129 4.10 -14.52 -0.14
C SER A 129 4.99 -15.76 -0.23
N ILE A 130 6.28 -15.63 0.06
CA ILE A 130 7.23 -16.74 -0.03
C ILE A 130 8.00 -16.84 1.29
N ASN A 131 8.01 -18.03 1.87
CA ASN A 131 8.86 -18.34 3.02
C ASN A 131 10.25 -18.76 2.53
N VAL A 132 11.27 -17.94 2.81
CA VAL A 132 12.67 -18.21 2.42
C VAL A 132 13.64 -17.77 3.50
N THR A 133 14.82 -18.38 3.49
CA THR A 133 15.97 -17.93 4.28
C THR A 133 16.85 -17.01 3.44
N ILE A 134 17.17 -15.84 3.97
CA ILE A 134 18.11 -14.90 3.33
C ILE A 134 19.53 -15.46 3.51
N VAL A 135 20.16 -15.89 2.42
CA VAL A 135 21.53 -16.49 2.43
C VAL A 135 22.63 -15.50 2.05
N ARG A 136 22.29 -14.41 1.38
CA ARG A 136 23.22 -13.37 0.95
C ARG A 136 22.52 -12.02 0.88
N VAL A 137 23.20 -10.98 1.35
CA VAL A 137 22.78 -9.58 1.23
C VAL A 137 23.74 -8.87 0.28
N GLY A 138 23.19 -8.13 -0.68
CA GLY A 138 23.97 -7.32 -1.64
C GLY A 138 24.39 -5.97 -1.06
N ALA A 139 25.23 -5.24 -1.79
CA ALA A 139 25.57 -3.86 -1.44
C ALA A 139 24.37 -2.92 -1.66
N VAL A 140 24.28 -1.86 -0.86
CA VAL A 140 23.31 -0.78 -1.07
C VAL A 140 23.74 0.05 -2.27
N MET A 141 22.84 0.24 -3.23
CA MET A 141 23.07 0.98 -4.47
C MET A 141 22.10 2.16 -4.54
N ILE A 142 22.56 3.30 -5.07
CA ILE A 142 21.71 4.46 -5.33
C ILE A 142 20.88 4.17 -6.58
N ARG A 143 19.55 4.30 -6.48
CA ARG A 143 18.64 4.28 -7.64
C ARG A 143 18.24 5.70 -8.03
N GLU A 144 18.37 6.00 -9.32
CA GLU A 144 17.76 7.19 -9.91
C GLU A 144 16.24 6.99 -9.94
N VAL A 145 15.52 7.97 -9.38
CA VAL A 145 14.04 7.96 -9.33
C VAL A 145 13.47 8.76 -10.49
N LEU A 146 14.03 9.93 -10.77
CA LEU A 146 13.55 10.87 -11.77
C LEU A 146 14.74 11.56 -12.43
N ARG A 147 14.66 11.75 -13.75
CA ARG A 147 15.67 12.44 -14.55
C ARG A 147 14.99 13.48 -15.42
N GLU A 148 15.30 14.75 -15.15
CA GLU A 148 14.83 15.88 -15.94
C GLU A 148 15.85 16.18 -17.05
N TYR A 149 15.34 16.45 -18.24
CA TYR A 149 16.14 16.82 -19.39
C TYR A 149 15.67 18.18 -19.88
N GLU A 150 16.60 19.13 -19.98
CA GLU A 150 16.38 20.40 -20.64
C GLU A 150 17.11 20.42 -21.99
N CYS A 151 16.46 21.01 -23.01
CA CYS A 151 17.11 21.28 -24.28
C CYS A 151 17.69 22.69 -24.23
N VAL A 152 19.00 22.82 -24.48
CA VAL A 152 19.71 24.10 -24.56
C VAL A 152 19.77 24.59 -26.00
#